data_AF-A0A3R9NLV9-F1
#
_entry.id   AF-A0A3R9NLV9-F1
#
_cell.length_a   1.000
_cell.length_b   1.000
_cell.length_c   1.000
_cell.angle_alpha   90.00
_cell.angle_beta   90.00
_cell.angle_gamma   90.00
#
_symmetry.space_group_name_H-M   'P 1'
#
loop_
_entity.id
_entity.type
_entity.pdbx_description
1 polymer ?
#
loop_
_entity_poly.entity_id
_entity_poly.type
_entity_poly.pdbx_seq_one_letter_code
_entity_poly.pdbx_strand_id
1 'polypeptide(L)'
;MIFNLHPDRYKFLGVDEDGRALFEDLQPEITPWVTPVACPFGKAGDLLVVQEDPNIILRIERVRAEQVQSITEEGAKAEGLQMFDKFGATEWGGVEPHPDVPNHFRWYSSPITAFRSLLTSIYSNAWKRNEWMWVIEFKRIEP
;
A
#
# COMPACT_ATOMS: atom_id res chain seq x y z
N MET A 1 9.14 -5.64 -5.91
CA MET A 1 8.73 -6.89 -6.59
C MET A 1 9.39 -6.98 -7.96
N ILE A 2 9.58 -8.17 -8.55
CA ILE A 2 10.21 -8.31 -9.88
C ILE A 2 9.47 -7.51 -10.96
N PHE A 3 8.15 -7.36 -10.81
CA PHE A 3 7.28 -6.58 -11.68
C PHE A 3 7.56 -5.07 -11.65
N ASN A 4 8.26 -4.56 -10.63
CA ASN A 4 8.53 -3.12 -10.53
C ASN A 4 9.57 -2.64 -11.54
N LEU A 5 10.31 -3.54 -12.22
CA LEU A 5 11.17 -3.15 -13.34
C LEU A 5 10.36 -2.57 -14.51
N HIS A 6 9.20 -3.14 -14.81
CA HIS A 6 8.26 -2.69 -15.84
C HIS A 6 6.82 -2.85 -15.35
N PRO A 7 6.31 -1.98 -14.45
CA PRO A 7 5.01 -2.17 -13.80
C PRO A 7 3.85 -2.36 -14.77
N ASP A 8 3.83 -1.58 -15.85
CA ASP A 8 2.75 -1.58 -16.86
C ASP A 8 2.77 -2.79 -17.80
N ARG A 9 3.82 -3.62 -17.75
CA ARG A 9 3.90 -4.88 -18.50
C ARG A 9 3.04 -5.96 -17.87
N TYR A 10 2.73 -5.84 -16.57
CA TYR A 10 2.07 -6.89 -15.82
C TYR A 10 0.65 -6.50 -15.45
N LYS A 11 -0.23 -7.49 -15.42
CA LYS A 11 -1.59 -7.35 -14.92
C LYS A 11 -1.82 -8.33 -13.77
N PHE A 12 -2.26 -7.84 -12.63
CA PHE A 12 -2.63 -8.69 -11.50
C PHE A 12 -3.90 -9.50 -11.82
N LEU A 13 -3.85 -10.81 -11.59
CA LEU A 13 -4.95 -11.74 -11.84
C LEU A 13 -5.67 -12.18 -10.56
N GLY A 14 -5.03 -12.03 -9.39
CA GLY A 14 -5.55 -12.50 -8.12
C GLY A 14 -4.49 -13.20 -7.29
N VAL A 15 -4.94 -13.94 -6.28
CA VAL A 15 -4.09 -14.81 -5.46
C VAL A 15 -4.51 -16.27 -5.66
N ASP A 16 -3.54 -17.18 -5.66
CA ASP A 16 -3.79 -18.62 -5.71
C ASP A 16 -4.21 -19.21 -4.36
N GLU A 17 -4.44 -20.52 -4.31
CA GLU A 17 -4.83 -21.26 -3.09
C GLU A 17 -3.77 -21.19 -1.98
N ASP A 18 -2.51 -20.95 -2.34
CA ASP A 18 -1.39 -20.77 -1.41
C ASP A 18 -1.19 -19.31 -1.00
N GLY A 19 -2.06 -18.40 -1.44
CA GLY A 19 -1.99 -16.97 -1.14
C GLY A 19 -0.89 -16.21 -1.89
N ARG A 20 -0.40 -16.76 -3.01
CA ARG A 20 0.62 -16.12 -3.86
C ARG A 20 -0.05 -15.30 -4.96
N ALA A 21 0.47 -14.10 -5.22
CA ALA A 21 -0.05 -13.26 -6.30
C ALA A 21 0.29 -13.83 -7.66
N LEU A 22 -0.74 -13.87 -8.51
CA LEU A 22 -0.67 -14.26 -9.90
C LEU A 22 -0.69 -13.01 -10.78
N PHE A 23 0.15 -13.00 -11.80
CA PHE A 23 0.24 -11.93 -12.77
C PHE A 23 0.23 -12.51 -14.19
N GLU A 24 -0.33 -11.74 -15.12
CA GLU A 24 -0.21 -11.95 -16.55
C GLU A 24 0.88 -11.01 -17.08
N ASP A 25 1.79 -11.55 -17.89
CA ASP A 25 2.71 -10.74 -18.69
C ASP A 25 2.01 -10.34 -20.01
N LEU A 26 1.77 -9.05 -20.20
CA LEU A 26 1.07 -8.50 -21.36
C LEU A 26 1.97 -8.41 -22.62
N GLN A 27 3.28 -8.62 -22.49
CA GLN A 27 4.24 -8.61 -23.59
C GLN A 27 5.16 -9.84 -23.54
N PRO A 28 4.62 -11.07 -23.69
CA PRO A 28 5.41 -12.28 -23.54
C PRO A 28 6.31 -12.50 -24.76
N GLU A 29 7.63 -12.40 -24.58
CA GLU A 29 8.58 -12.74 -25.65
C GLU A 29 8.84 -14.25 -25.73
N ILE A 30 8.94 -14.94 -24.59
CA ILE A 30 9.15 -16.40 -24.51
C ILE A 30 8.42 -16.92 -23.25
N THR A 31 7.28 -17.58 -23.46
CA THR A 31 6.34 -18.16 -22.47
C THR A 31 5.68 -17.19 -21.45
N PRO A 32 4.35 -17.21 -21.31
CA PRO A 32 3.57 -16.28 -20.46
C PRO A 32 3.58 -16.63 -18.96
N TRP A 33 4.40 -17.59 -18.51
CA TRP A 33 4.36 -18.07 -17.13
C TRP A 33 5.04 -17.07 -16.20
N VAL A 34 4.25 -16.24 -15.54
CA VAL A 34 4.73 -15.47 -14.41
C VAL A 34 4.74 -16.38 -13.18
N THR A 35 5.90 -16.48 -12.51
CA THR A 35 6.01 -17.25 -11.26
C THR A 35 5.12 -16.60 -10.19
N PRO A 36 4.24 -17.37 -9.52
CA PRO A 36 3.45 -16.86 -8.40
C PRO A 36 4.36 -16.23 -7.34
N VAL A 37 4.05 -15.02 -6.88
CA VAL A 37 4.87 -14.28 -5.93
C VAL A 37 4.21 -14.32 -4.56
N ALA A 38 4.89 -14.91 -3.57
CA ALA A 38 4.42 -14.87 -2.18
C ALA A 38 4.56 -13.46 -1.60
N CYS A 39 3.54 -13.02 -0.86
CA CYS A 39 3.65 -11.83 -0.05
C CYS A 39 4.64 -12.09 1.11
N PRO A 40 5.63 -11.21 1.34
CA PRO A 40 6.63 -11.41 2.39
C PRO A 40 6.04 -11.37 3.79
N PHE A 41 4.82 -10.86 3.95
CA PHE A 41 4.11 -10.75 5.22
C PHE A 41 3.18 -11.94 5.50
N GLY A 42 3.07 -12.90 4.58
CA GLY A 42 2.18 -14.06 4.71
C GLY A 42 0.91 -13.96 3.87
N LYS A 43 -0.03 -14.86 4.12
CA LYS A 43 -1.31 -14.99 3.40
C LYS A 43 -2.50 -14.77 4.33
N ALA A 44 -3.71 -14.70 3.76
CA ALA A 44 -4.95 -14.65 4.52
C ALA A 44 -5.01 -15.80 5.55
N GLY A 45 -5.37 -15.45 6.80
CA GLY A 45 -5.37 -16.35 7.94
C GLY A 45 -4.10 -16.30 8.81
N ASP A 46 -2.96 -15.86 8.26
CA ASP A 46 -1.72 -15.72 9.03
C ASP A 46 -1.82 -14.58 10.06
N LEU A 47 -0.99 -14.65 11.10
CA LEU A 47 -0.87 -13.63 12.14
C LEU A 47 0.38 -12.77 11.92
N LEU A 48 0.20 -11.46 12.02
CA LEU A 48 1.26 -10.45 12.05
C LEU A 48 1.39 -9.92 13.48
N VAL A 49 2.63 -9.85 13.96
CA VAL A 49 2.97 -9.20 15.23
C VAL A 49 3.64 -7.88 14.90
N VAL A 50 3.13 -6.78 15.43
CA VAL A 50 3.73 -5.46 15.24
C VAL A 50 5.06 -5.41 16.00
N GLN A 51 6.15 -5.08 15.31
CA GLN A 51 7.49 -5.12 15.90
C GLN A 51 7.65 -4.08 17.02
N GLU A 52 7.05 -2.92 16.85
CA GLU A 52 7.11 -1.78 17.77
C GLU A 52 6.20 -1.96 19.01
N ASP A 53 5.14 -2.76 18.89
CA ASP A 53 4.26 -3.14 20.00
C ASP A 53 3.80 -4.60 19.85
N PRO A 54 4.58 -5.55 20.42
CA PRO A 54 4.28 -6.98 20.29
C PRO A 54 2.94 -7.43 20.90
N ASN A 55 2.26 -6.58 21.66
CA ASN A 55 0.90 -6.87 22.17
C ASN A 55 -0.18 -6.66 21.11
N ILE A 56 0.17 -6.02 19.99
CA ILE A 56 -0.72 -5.85 18.85
C ILE A 56 -0.51 -7.03 17.91
N ILE A 57 -1.48 -7.94 17.92
CA ILE A 57 -1.57 -9.06 16.99
C ILE A 57 -2.64 -8.73 15.95
N LEU A 58 -2.29 -8.85 14.68
CA LEU A 58 -3.16 -8.60 13.54
C LEU A 58 -3.36 -9.91 12.78
N ARG A 59 -4.61 -10.27 12.48
CA ARG A 59 -4.90 -11.39 11.56
C ARG A 59 -5.07 -10.85 10.16
N ILE A 60 -4.30 -11.38 9.21
CA ILE A 60 -4.45 -11.05 7.80
C ILE A 60 -5.79 -11.59 7.30
N GLU A 61 -6.62 -10.72 6.75
CA GLU A 61 -7.91 -11.07 6.15
C GLU A 61 -7.78 -11.24 4.65
N ARG A 62 -6.98 -10.39 4.00
CA ARG A 62 -6.76 -10.44 2.55
C ARG A 62 -5.39 -9.90 2.18
N VAL A 63 -4.81 -10.48 1.14
CA VAL A 63 -3.59 -10.01 0.49
C VAL A 63 -3.86 -9.85 -0.99
N ARG A 64 -3.37 -8.76 -1.59
CA ARG A 64 -3.37 -8.54 -3.03
C ARG A 64 -2.24 -7.62 -3.44
N ALA A 65 -1.95 -7.56 -4.73
CA ALA A 65 -1.08 -6.53 -5.27
C ALA A 65 -1.90 -5.46 -6.00
N GLU A 66 -1.54 -4.20 -5.82
CA GLU A 66 -2.12 -3.06 -6.54
C GLU A 66 -1.01 -2.13 -7.03
N GLN A 67 -1.23 -1.47 -8.16
CA GLN A 67 -0.38 -0.38 -8.58
C GLN A 67 -0.69 0.84 -7.70
N VAL A 68 0.34 1.55 -7.23
CA VAL A 68 0.14 2.63 -6.25
C VAL A 68 -0.74 3.78 -6.74
N GLN A 69 -0.79 4.05 -8.06
CA GLN A 69 -1.67 5.08 -8.61
C GLN A 69 -3.12 4.59 -8.81
N SER A 70 -3.43 3.30 -8.60
CA SER A 70 -4.80 2.80 -8.62
C SER A 70 -5.51 2.90 -7.27
N ILE A 71 -4.83 3.45 -6.24
CA ILE A 71 -5.43 3.64 -4.91
C ILE A 71 -6.67 4.56 -5.00
N THR A 72 -7.74 4.17 -4.31
CA THR A 72 -8.97 4.98 -4.19
C THR A 72 -8.83 6.01 -3.07
N GLU A 73 -9.74 7.00 -3.03
CA GLU A 73 -9.77 7.91 -1.89
C GLU A 73 -10.03 7.20 -0.58
N GLU A 74 -10.95 6.24 -0.57
CA GLU A 74 -11.29 5.43 0.60
C GLU A 74 -10.09 4.61 1.06
N GLY A 75 -9.35 4.02 0.11
CA GLY A 75 -8.08 3.35 0.37
C GLY A 75 -7.08 4.29 1.02
N ALA A 76 -6.82 5.43 0.41
CA ALA A 76 -5.90 6.43 0.97
C ALA A 76 -6.30 6.90 2.38
N LYS A 77 -7.60 7.06 2.66
CA LYS A 77 -8.11 7.41 4.00
C LYS A 77 -7.87 6.29 5.02
N ALA A 78 -7.98 5.03 4.60
CA ALA A 78 -7.79 3.86 5.47
C ALA A 78 -6.32 3.64 5.87
N GLU A 79 -5.36 4.20 5.14
CA GLU A 79 -3.91 4.10 5.41
C GLU A 79 -3.44 4.92 6.63
N GLY A 80 -4.37 5.48 7.42
CA GLY A 80 -4.05 6.17 8.68
C GLY A 80 -3.78 7.67 8.54
N LEU A 81 -4.20 8.29 7.43
CA LEU A 81 -4.21 9.75 7.29
C LEU A 81 -5.11 10.38 8.36
N GLN A 82 -4.65 11.49 8.94
CA GLN A 82 -5.49 12.34 9.76
C GLN A 82 -6.34 13.25 8.89
N MET A 83 -7.51 13.61 9.39
CA MET A 83 -8.43 14.56 8.77
C MET A 83 -8.73 15.67 9.76
N PHE A 84 -8.73 16.92 9.30
CA PHE A 84 -9.28 18.02 10.08
C PHE A 84 -9.93 19.06 9.16
N ASP A 85 -10.99 19.69 9.67
CA ASP A 85 -11.69 20.76 8.96
C ASP A 85 -11.14 22.11 9.40
N LYS A 86 -10.72 22.91 8.43
CA LYS A 86 -10.15 24.24 8.64
C LYS A 86 -10.87 25.26 7.76
N PHE A 87 -11.56 26.22 8.38
CA PHE A 87 -12.27 27.29 7.68
C PHE A 87 -13.22 26.82 6.56
N GLY A 88 -13.87 25.67 6.73
CA GLY A 88 -14.79 25.10 5.74
C GLY A 88 -14.11 24.30 4.62
N ALA A 89 -12.81 24.05 4.71
CA ALA A 89 -12.08 23.12 3.86
C ALA A 89 -11.58 21.92 4.67
N THR A 90 -11.76 20.72 4.14
CA THR A 90 -11.22 19.48 4.72
C THR A 90 -9.79 19.27 4.23
N GLU A 91 -8.86 19.08 5.16
CA GLU A 91 -7.47 18.76 4.87
C GLU A 91 -7.12 17.35 5.38
N TRP A 92 -6.21 16.68 4.67
CA TRP A 92 -5.75 15.32 4.90
C TRP A 92 -4.23 15.30 5.07
N GLY A 93 -3.70 14.54 6.02
CA GLY A 93 -2.26 14.52 6.31
C GLY A 93 -1.94 14.11 7.74
N GLY A 94 -1.07 14.87 8.41
CA GLY A 94 -0.80 14.67 9.85
C GLY A 94 0.11 13.50 10.19
N VAL A 95 0.76 12.89 9.19
CA VAL A 95 1.59 11.68 9.34
C VAL A 95 3.06 11.90 9.00
N GLU A 96 3.37 12.87 8.14
CA GLU A 96 4.74 13.21 7.76
C GLU A 96 5.11 14.63 8.26
N PRO A 97 6.31 14.82 8.85
CA PRO A 97 6.75 16.12 9.31
C PRO A 97 6.86 17.15 8.18
N HIS A 98 6.58 18.41 8.49
CA HIS A 98 6.85 19.53 7.60
C HIS A 98 8.36 19.78 7.55
N PRO A 99 9.00 19.79 6.36
CA PRO A 99 10.46 19.91 6.24
C PRO A 99 10.99 21.23 6.81
N ASP A 100 10.24 22.31 6.61
CA ASP A 100 10.70 23.66 6.92
C ASP A 100 10.09 24.26 8.19
N VAL A 101 9.14 23.56 8.83
CA VAL A 101 8.41 24.09 9.98
C VAL A 101 8.49 23.07 11.12
N PRO A 102 9.34 23.32 12.12
CA PRO A 102 9.50 22.43 13.27
C PRO A 102 8.17 22.14 13.95
N ASN A 103 7.98 20.89 14.39
CA ASN A 103 6.78 20.42 15.10
C ASN A 103 5.45 20.61 14.33
N HIS A 104 5.50 20.72 13.01
CA HIS A 104 4.30 20.75 12.16
C HIS A 104 4.29 19.53 11.23
N PHE A 105 3.09 19.14 10.80
CA PHE A 105 2.88 18.11 9.78
C PHE A 105 2.48 18.73 8.45
N ARG A 106 2.64 17.96 7.37
CA ARG A 106 2.07 18.34 6.08
C ARG A 106 0.58 18.02 6.00
N TRP A 107 -0.14 18.86 5.26
CA TRP A 107 -1.57 18.79 5.05
C TRP A 107 -1.91 19.12 3.61
N TYR A 108 -2.91 18.43 3.06
CA TYR A 108 -3.25 18.46 1.65
C TYR A 108 -4.77 18.49 1.46
N SER A 109 -5.24 19.07 0.37
CA SER A 109 -6.67 19.15 0.04
C SER A 109 -7.30 17.84 -0.43
N SER A 110 -6.50 16.77 -0.62
CA SER A 110 -6.99 15.47 -1.09
C SER A 110 -6.26 14.31 -0.40
N PRO A 111 -6.98 13.24 -0.01
CA PRO A 111 -6.40 12.03 0.57
C PRO A 111 -5.33 11.40 -0.32
N ILE A 112 -5.57 11.37 -1.65
CA ILE A 112 -4.62 10.80 -2.61
C ILE A 112 -3.29 11.56 -2.60
N THR A 113 -3.36 12.89 -2.50
CA THR A 113 -2.14 13.73 -2.47
C THR A 113 -1.37 13.52 -1.16
N ALA A 114 -2.09 13.43 -0.04
CA ALA A 114 -1.52 13.14 1.27
C ALA A 114 -0.85 11.76 1.31
N PHE A 115 -1.55 10.72 0.84
CA PHE A 115 -1.01 9.38 0.74
C PHE A 115 0.20 9.31 -0.20
N ARG A 116 0.13 9.97 -1.37
CA ARG A 116 1.28 10.04 -2.28
C ARG A 116 2.51 10.61 -1.58
N SER A 117 2.37 11.69 -0.83
CA SER A 117 3.51 12.29 -0.15
C SER A 117 4.06 11.38 0.94
N LEU A 118 3.18 10.83 1.79
CA LEU A 118 3.54 9.83 2.80
C LEU A 118 4.31 8.67 2.16
N LEU A 119 3.76 8.07 1.12
CA LEU A 119 4.40 6.96 0.40
C LEU A 119 5.75 7.39 -0.17
N THR A 120 5.87 8.59 -0.74
CA THR A 120 7.13 9.12 -1.29
C THR A 120 8.17 9.34 -0.19
N SER A 121 7.76 9.67 1.04
CA SER A 121 8.68 9.81 2.17
C SER A 121 9.35 8.48 2.57
N ILE A 122 8.70 7.35 2.31
CA ILE A 122 9.18 5.99 2.62
C ILE A 122 9.83 5.35 1.38
N TYR A 123 9.18 5.49 0.21
CA TYR A 123 9.56 4.91 -1.07
C TYR A 123 9.56 6.00 -2.17
N SER A 124 10.66 6.75 -2.26
CA SER A 124 10.78 7.97 -3.09
C SER A 124 10.39 7.85 -4.57
N ASN A 125 10.48 6.65 -5.16
CA ASN A 125 10.18 6.43 -6.57
C ASN A 125 8.89 5.64 -6.84
N ALA A 126 8.26 5.05 -5.81
CA ALA A 126 7.17 4.10 -5.99
C ALA A 126 5.99 4.76 -6.73
N TRP A 127 5.57 5.94 -6.27
CA TRP A 127 4.49 6.68 -6.92
C TRP A 127 4.81 7.02 -8.37
N LYS A 128 5.99 7.59 -8.65
CA LYS A 128 6.37 8.05 -9.99
C LYS A 128 6.39 6.90 -11.00
N ARG A 129 6.85 5.73 -10.58
CA ARG A 129 6.95 4.54 -11.44
C ARG A 129 5.65 3.72 -11.48
N ASN A 130 4.63 4.12 -10.74
CA ASN A 130 3.41 3.35 -10.55
C ASN A 130 3.70 1.89 -10.13
N GLU A 131 4.61 1.75 -9.16
CA GLU A 131 5.06 0.43 -8.71
C GLU A 131 3.90 -0.41 -8.18
N TRP A 132 4.00 -1.72 -8.36
CA TRP A 132 3.17 -2.66 -7.64
C TRP A 132 3.56 -2.64 -6.16
N MET A 133 2.56 -2.63 -5.28
CA MET A 133 2.69 -2.73 -3.84
C MET A 133 1.73 -3.80 -3.31
N TRP A 134 2.10 -4.42 -2.20
CA TRP A 134 1.21 -5.31 -1.48
C TRP A 134 0.20 -4.49 -0.69
N VAL A 135 -1.07 -4.85 -0.81
CA VAL A 135 -2.13 -4.37 0.06
C VAL A 135 -2.57 -5.51 0.95
N ILE A 136 -2.53 -5.25 2.26
CA ILE A 136 -2.82 -6.22 3.31
C ILE A 136 -3.98 -5.68 4.12
N GLU A 137 -5.14 -6.34 4.01
CA GLU A 137 -6.27 -6.09 4.88
C GLU A 137 -6.13 -6.99 6.10
N PHE A 138 -6.30 -6.43 7.29
CA PHE A 138 -6.16 -7.17 8.54
C PHE A 138 -7.16 -6.68 9.57
N LYS A 139 -7.43 -7.54 10.56
CA LYS A 139 -8.14 -7.16 11.77
C LYS A 139 -7.22 -7.28 12.98
N ARG A 140 -7.33 -6.34 13.93
CA ARG A 140 -6.72 -6.49 15.24
C ARG A 140 -7.41 -7.63 16.01
N ILE A 141 -6.61 -8.48 16.64
CA ILE A 141 -7.10 -9.44 17.63
C ILE A 141 -7.06 -8.74 18.99
N GLU A 142 -8.22 -8.63 19.63
CA GLU A 142 -8.27 -8.22 21.04
C GLU A 142 -7.88 -9.41 21.93
N PRO A 143 -7.13 -9.18 23.02
CA PRO A 143 -6.79 -10.21 23.99
C PRO A 143 -8.01 -10.90 24.62
#